data_AF-A0A2Z5G852-F1
#
_entry.id   AF-A0A2Z5G852-F1
#
_cell.length_a   1.000
_cell.length_b   1.000
_cell.length_c   1.000
_cell.angle_alpha   90.00
_cell.angle_beta   90.00
_cell.angle_gamma   90.00
#
_symmetry.space_group_name_H-M   'P 1'
#
loop_
_entity.id
_entity.type
_entity.pdbx_description
1 polymer ?
#
loop_
_entity_poly.entity_id
_entity_poly.type
_entity_poly.pdbx_seq_one_letter_code
_entity_poly.pdbx_strand_id
1 'polypeptide(L)'
;MNLRQLRDTRQIKEWLMAGEPIELRDRDRVIGRILPSAGEVSKDRPKSENLNWPDFEARQKTIFGDRVLNAVEDFLDDRGRY
;
A
#
# COMPACT_ATOMS: atom_id res chain seq x y z
N MET A 1 -19.02 12.01 -3.80
CA MET A 1 -19.22 13.01 -4.86
C MET A 1 -19.76 12.34 -6.13
N ASN A 2 -20.62 12.98 -6.92
CA ASN A 2 -21.19 12.38 -8.14
C ASN A 2 -20.27 12.61 -9.36
N LEU A 3 -20.28 11.71 -10.34
CA LEU A 3 -19.33 11.73 -11.48
C LEU A 3 -19.31 13.06 -12.25
N ARG A 4 -20.44 13.78 -12.29
CA ARG A 4 -20.53 15.12 -12.91
C ARG A 4 -19.66 16.18 -12.23
N GLN A 5 -19.51 16.10 -10.91
CA GLN A 5 -18.69 17.03 -10.13
C GLN A 5 -17.19 16.76 -10.33
N LEU A 6 -16.80 15.57 -10.82
CA LEU A 6 -15.41 15.26 -11.16
C LEU A 6 -14.91 15.95 -12.43
N ARG A 7 -15.80 16.57 -13.22
CA ARG A 7 -15.37 17.42 -14.34
C ARG A 7 -14.74 18.71 -13.85
N ASP A 8 -15.07 19.17 -12.65
CA ASP A 8 -14.41 20.33 -12.05
C ASP A 8 -13.07 19.92 -11.45
N THR A 9 -12.04 19.96 -12.29
CA THR A 9 -10.68 19.61 -11.88
C THR A 9 -10.07 20.58 -10.86
N ARG A 10 -10.59 21.81 -10.70
CA ARG A 10 -10.07 22.75 -9.69
C ARG A 10 -10.43 22.29 -8.29
N GLN A 11 -11.70 21.99 -8.07
CA GLN A 11 -12.20 21.58 -6.75
C GLN A 11 -11.58 20.25 -6.30
N ILE A 12 -11.39 19.32 -7.25
CA ILE A 12 -10.69 18.05 -6.99
C ILE A 12 -9.25 18.28 -6.56
N LYS A 13 -8.51 19.16 -7.26
CA LYS A 13 -7.13 19.50 -6.90
C LYS A 13 -7.06 20.12 -5.51
N GLU A 14 -7.97 21.03 -5.18
CA GLU A 14 -8.01 21.68 -3.86
C GLU A 14 -8.21 20.64 -2.73
N TRP A 15 -9.17 19.73 -2.88
CA TRP A 15 -9.39 18.66 -1.88
C TRP A 15 -8.23 17.67 -1.79
N LEU A 16 -7.67 17.25 -2.93
CA LEU A 16 -6.52 16.37 -2.93
C LEU A 16 -5.29 17.04 -2.31
N MET A 17 -5.03 18.32 -2.56
CA MET A 17 -3.94 19.07 -1.90
C MET A 17 -4.19 19.27 -0.41
N ALA A 18 -5.44 19.26 0.04
CA ALA A 18 -5.81 19.43 1.44
C ALA A 18 -5.68 18.16 2.30
N GLY A 19 -5.47 16.97 1.72
CA GLY A 19 -5.45 15.71 2.49
C GLY A 19 -6.67 14.85 2.32
N GLU A 20 -7.71 15.37 1.68
CA GLU A 20 -9.03 14.77 1.76
C GLU A 20 -9.19 13.65 0.74
N PRO A 21 -9.58 12.44 1.17
CA PRO A 21 -9.92 11.36 0.26
C PRO A 21 -11.26 11.63 -0.43
N ILE A 22 -11.30 11.50 -1.75
CA ILE A 22 -12.51 11.77 -2.53
C ILE A 22 -13.20 10.46 -2.87
N GLU A 23 -14.46 10.30 -2.47
CA GLU A 23 -15.28 9.16 -2.89
C GLU A 23 -15.97 9.40 -4.22
N LEU A 24 -15.72 8.50 -5.17
CA LEU A 24 -16.38 8.42 -6.47
C LEU A 24 -17.70 7.66 -6.30
N ARG A 25 -18.82 8.33 -6.55
CA ARG A 25 -20.15 7.73 -6.48
C ARG A 25 -20.83 7.78 -7.83
N ASP A 26 -21.39 6.64 -8.24
CA ASP A 26 -22.40 6.57 -9.29
C ASP A 26 -23.77 6.44 -8.61
N ARG A 27 -24.60 7.48 -8.76
CA ARG A 27 -25.84 7.65 -7.99
C ARG A 27 -25.56 7.48 -6.49
N ASP A 28 -26.11 6.42 -5.89
CA ASP A 28 -25.95 6.12 -4.46
C ASP A 28 -24.89 5.06 -4.16
N ARG A 29 -24.17 4.57 -5.18
CA ARG A 29 -23.15 3.54 -5.03
C ARG A 29 -21.75 4.14 -5.10
N VAL A 30 -20.91 3.85 -4.11
CA VAL A 30 -19.47 4.13 -4.19
C VAL A 30 -18.84 3.16 -5.19
N ILE A 31 -18.19 3.70 -6.21
CA ILE A 31 -17.49 2.93 -7.27
C ILE A 31 -15.97 3.00 -7.13
N GLY A 32 -15.45 3.92 -6.32
CA GLY A 32 -14.01 4.05 -6.09
C GLY A 32 -13.67 5.22 -5.18
N ARG A 33 -12.38 5.35 -4.88
CA ARG A 33 -11.84 6.45 -4.08
C ARG A 33 -10.56 6.97 -4.74
N ILE A 34 -10.41 8.29 -4.80
CA ILE A 34 -9.15 8.94 -5.17
C ILE A 34 -8.47 9.32 -3.87
N LEU A 35 -7.29 8.73 -3.66
CA LEU A 35 -6.46 9.02 -2.50
C LEU A 35 -5.39 10.04 -2.87
N PRO A 36 -5.13 11.03 -2.01
CA PRO A 36 -4.03 11.96 -2.23
C PRO A 36 -2.68 11.24 -2.14
N SER A 37 -1.80 11.59 -3.09
CA SER A 37 -0.40 11.15 -3.14
C SER A 37 0.27 11.34 -1.79
N ALA A 38 0.91 10.28 -1.28
CA ALA A 38 1.64 10.32 -0.02
C ALA A 38 2.81 11.33 -0.01
N GLY A 39 3.22 11.84 -1.17
CA GLY A 39 4.36 12.76 -1.30
C GLY A 39 4.04 14.23 -1.12
N GLU A 40 2.83 14.68 -1.45
CA GLU A 40 2.49 16.12 -1.46
C GLU A 40 1.50 16.53 -0.38
N VAL A 41 0.77 15.55 0.14
CA VAL A 41 -0.42 15.82 0.89
C VAL A 41 -0.20 15.30 2.31
N SER A 42 -0.04 16.29 3.19
CA SER A 42 0.14 16.16 4.63
C SER A 42 1.58 15.88 5.06
N LYS A 43 2.29 16.95 5.42
CA LYS A 43 3.34 16.92 6.46
C LYS A 43 2.84 16.24 7.76
N ASP A 44 1.52 16.17 7.96
CA ASP A 44 0.83 15.61 9.13
C ASP A 44 0.22 14.22 8.93
N ARG A 45 0.32 13.61 7.74
CA ARG A 45 0.09 12.16 7.66
C ARG A 45 1.24 11.57 8.46
N PRO A 46 1.03 10.66 9.42
CA PRO A 46 2.15 9.91 9.91
C PRO A 46 2.73 9.23 8.67
N LYS A 47 3.85 9.78 8.18
CA LYS A 47 4.91 8.95 7.66
C LYS A 47 4.91 7.79 8.63
N SER A 48 5.01 6.58 8.12
CA SER A 48 5.31 5.44 8.95
C SER A 48 6.70 5.63 9.60
N GLU A 49 6.87 6.68 10.40
CA GLU A 49 8.03 7.08 11.20
C GLU A 49 8.25 6.04 12.29
N ASN A 50 7.24 5.19 12.54
CA ASN A 50 7.33 4.02 13.39
C ASN A 50 6.84 2.75 12.67
N LEU A 51 7.19 2.53 11.41
CA LEU A 51 7.31 1.14 10.93
C LEU A 51 8.54 0.58 11.65
N ASN A 52 8.34 0.12 12.89
CA ASN A 52 9.32 -0.71 13.59
C ASN A 52 9.43 -1.99 12.77
N TRP A 53 10.32 -1.96 11.77
CA TRP A 53 10.60 -3.11 10.96
C TRP A 53 11.04 -4.21 11.92
N PRO A 54 10.37 -5.37 11.88
CA PRO A 54 10.73 -6.44 12.78
C PRO A 54 12.15 -6.88 12.45
N ASP A 55 12.86 -7.38 13.45
CA ASP A 55 14.16 -8.01 13.24
C ASP A 55 13.97 -9.22 12.31
N PHE A 56 14.33 -9.01 11.04
CA PHE A 56 14.17 -10.01 9.99
C PHE A 56 15.09 -11.20 10.22
N GLU A 57 16.28 -10.99 10.79
CA GLU A 57 17.24 -12.05 11.10
C GLU A 57 16.71 -12.92 12.23
N ALA A 58 16.25 -12.33 13.33
CA ALA A 58 15.65 -13.06 14.45
C ALA A 58 14.39 -13.83 14.00
N ARG A 59 13.57 -13.21 13.14
CA ARG A 59 12.39 -13.88 12.55
C ARG A 59 12.77 -15.04 11.66
N GLN A 60 13.74 -14.84 10.76
CA GLN A 60 14.21 -15.91 9.88
C GLN A 60 14.75 -17.07 10.70
N LYS A 61 15.54 -16.80 11.74
CA LYS A 61 16.07 -17.83 12.64
C LYS A 61 14.97 -18.55 13.43
N THR A 62 13.92 -17.84 13.84
CA THR A 62 12.78 -18.47 14.53
C THR A 62 12.00 -19.42 13.61
N ILE A 63 11.82 -19.05 12.34
CA ILE A 63 11.00 -19.81 11.39
C ILE A 63 11.79 -20.97 10.75
N PHE A 64 13.04 -20.70 10.35
CA PHE A 64 13.85 -21.61 9.55
C PHE A 64 15.07 -22.17 10.30
N GLY A 65 15.28 -21.79 11.56
CA GLY A 65 16.49 -22.14 12.31
C GLY A 65 17.73 -21.52 11.67
N ASP A 66 18.83 -22.27 11.66
CA ASP A 66 20.07 -21.87 10.98
C ASP A 66 20.10 -22.30 9.49
N ARG A 67 18.95 -22.68 8.89
CA ARG A 67 18.87 -23.08 7.48
C ARG A 67 19.04 -21.86 6.57
N VAL A 68 19.94 -21.97 5.60
CA VAL A 68 20.05 -21.02 4.50
C VAL A 68 19.02 -21.39 3.43
N LEU A 69 18.11 -20.47 3.12
CA LEU A 69 17.13 -20.65 2.06
C LEU A 69 17.76 -20.30 0.72
N ASN A 70 17.93 -21.31 -0.13
CA ASN A 70 18.41 -21.13 -1.50
C ASN A 70 17.21 -21.37 -2.43
N ALA A 71 16.71 -20.28 -3.02
CA ALA A 71 15.49 -20.31 -3.83
C ALA A 71 15.52 -21.35 -4.96
N VAL A 72 16.70 -21.66 -5.52
CA VAL A 72 16.84 -22.64 -6.60
C VAL A 72 16.91 -24.06 -6.05
N GLU A 73 17.78 -24.31 -5.07
CA GLU A 73 17.95 -25.66 -4.49
C GLU A 73 16.70 -26.11 -3.73
N ASP A 74 16.09 -25.22 -2.94
CA ASP A 74 14.86 -25.50 -2.18
C ASP A 74 13.71 -25.83 -3.14
N PHE A 75 13.61 -25.12 -4.27
CA PHE A 75 12.60 -25.39 -5.29
C PHE A 75 12.81 -26.73 -5.98
N LEU A 76 14.07 -27.12 -6.26
CA LEU A 76 14.39 -28.39 -6.89
C LEU A 76 14.15 -29.58 -5.95
N ASP A 77 14.46 -29.41 -4.66
CA ASP A 77 14.21 -30.43 -3.64
C ASP A 77 12.69 -30.61 -3.39
N ASP A 78 11.91 -29.52 -3.33
CA ASP A 78 10.44 -29.58 -3.18
C ASP A 78 9.75 -30.26 -4.37
N ARG A 79 10.29 -30.07 -5.58
CA ARG A 79 9.73 -30.67 -6.79
C ARG A 79 10.05 -32.16 -6.94
N GLY A 80 10.84 -32.75 -6.02
CA GLY A 80 11.32 -34.12 -6.12
C GLY A 80 12.23 -34.26 -7.32
N ARG A 81 13.52 -33.98 -7.11
CA ARG A 81 14.64 -34.12 -8.06
C ARG A 81 14.30 -35.01 -9.27
N TYR A 82 14.32 -34.43 -10.47
CA TYR A 82 14.38 -35.18 -11.73
C TYR A 82 15.65 -36.03 -11.79
#